data_AF-A0A1I1D506-F1
#
_entry.id   AF-A0A1I1D506-F1
#
_cell.length_a   1.000
_cell.length_b   1.000
_cell.length_c   1.000
_cell.angle_alpha   90.00
_cell.angle_beta   90.00
_cell.angle_gamma   90.00
#
_symmetry.space_group_name_H-M   'P 1'
#
loop_
_entity.id
_entity.type
_entity.pdbx_description
1 polymer ?
#
loop_
_entity_poly.entity_id
_entity_poly.type
_entity_poly.pdbx_seq_one_letter_code
_entity_poly.pdbx_strand_id
1 'polypeptide(L)'
;MIAFSPLRTRRLAVKLRELSIVNAGALVAVPPERFEESTTTFLQMVLESADAPTERHVTDPKNWTVQERMLVVGHYLAHTTGEEGGGANFMLGDGYYMDYLNVSRDIPDFPISLGSHGGDEWQISPVTGAMAEAIEQLHGHIPKVAGQLHWMVGAMAAQLLRVGELAPDPALDSLNYLEWLKSRMQIISEYPESEFLGLYAMRQRGNKLLMHFFETVEIDEGFAALPHEGSEAESLPPARFPVSACVSDFAKRITGKPAQYGS
;
A
#
# COMPACT_ATOMS: atom_id res chain seq x y z
N MET A 1 -22.93 17.43 0.70
CA MET A 1 -21.72 17.35 -0.14
C MET A 1 -20.55 17.62 0.78
N ILE A 2 -19.70 16.62 0.95
CA ILE A 2 -18.54 16.69 1.85
C ILE A 2 -17.46 17.55 1.18
N ALA A 3 -16.96 18.56 1.89
CA ALA A 3 -15.88 19.40 1.41
C ALA A 3 -14.53 18.81 1.84
N PHE A 4 -13.77 18.29 0.88
CA PHE A 4 -12.43 17.75 1.13
C PHE A 4 -11.39 18.86 1.11
N SER A 5 -10.60 18.95 2.17
CA SER A 5 -9.41 19.80 2.16
C SER A 5 -8.34 19.20 1.20
N PRO A 6 -7.55 20.03 0.50
CA PRO A 6 -6.45 19.54 -0.32
C PRO A 6 -5.42 18.77 0.51
N LEU A 7 -4.93 17.65 0.01
CA LEU A 7 -3.81 16.91 0.62
C LEU A 7 -2.52 17.23 -0.15
N ARG A 8 -1.53 17.76 0.57
CA ARG A 8 -0.24 18.17 0.02
C ARG A 8 0.90 17.54 0.79
N THR A 9 1.76 16.83 0.08
CA THR A 9 3.02 16.26 0.56
C THR A 9 4.13 16.63 -0.42
N ARG A 10 5.36 16.13 -0.20
CA ARG A 10 6.47 16.32 -1.14
C ARG A 10 6.20 15.72 -2.53
N ARG A 11 5.42 14.64 -2.59
CA ARG A 11 5.14 13.86 -3.80
C ARG A 11 3.68 13.95 -4.26
N LEU A 12 2.77 14.39 -3.40
CA LEU A 12 1.34 14.44 -3.70
C LEU A 12 0.81 15.87 -3.60
N ALA A 13 0.02 16.28 -4.60
CA ALA A 13 -0.81 17.47 -4.52
C ALA A 13 -2.18 17.10 -5.08
N VAL A 14 -3.07 16.62 -4.20
CA VAL A 14 -4.34 16.02 -4.62
C VAL A 14 -5.53 16.68 -3.95
N LYS A 15 -6.65 16.68 -4.68
CA LYS A 15 -7.97 17.05 -4.15
C LYS A 15 -8.92 15.88 -4.37
N LEU A 16 -9.66 15.53 -3.32
CA LEU A 16 -10.61 14.43 -3.35
C LEU A 16 -12.04 14.95 -3.57
N ARG A 17 -12.90 14.05 -4.05
CA ARG A 17 -14.35 14.21 -4.13
C ARG A 17 -15.04 13.03 -3.47
N GLU A 18 -16.29 13.24 -3.10
CA GLU A 18 -17.15 12.21 -2.51
C GLU A 18 -17.42 11.08 -3.53
N LEU A 19 -17.38 9.84 -3.05
CA LEU A 19 -17.67 8.66 -3.87
C LEU A 19 -19.15 8.67 -4.31
N SER A 20 -19.41 8.55 -5.61
CA SER A 20 -20.78 8.42 -6.11
C SER A 20 -21.36 7.05 -5.78
N ILE A 21 -22.70 6.93 -5.74
CA ILE A 21 -23.36 5.64 -5.48
C ILE A 21 -23.03 4.57 -6.53
N VAL A 22 -22.84 4.98 -7.79
CA VAL A 22 -22.45 4.07 -8.88
C VAL A 22 -21.02 3.57 -8.68
N ASN A 23 -20.09 4.47 -8.32
CA ASN A 23 -18.70 4.11 -8.06
C ASN A 23 -18.57 3.25 -6.80
N ALA A 24 -19.36 3.53 -5.76
CA ALA A 24 -19.47 2.67 -4.59
C ALA A 24 -19.90 1.25 -4.96
N GLY A 25 -20.87 1.11 -5.88
CA GLY A 25 -21.27 -0.20 -6.40
C GLY A 25 -20.20 -0.92 -7.20
N ALA A 26 -19.49 -0.20 -8.07
CA ALA A 26 -18.35 -0.76 -8.80
C ALA A 26 -17.25 -1.25 -7.84
N LEU A 27 -16.96 -0.48 -6.78
CA LEU A 27 -15.95 -0.83 -5.79
C LEU A 27 -16.33 -2.07 -4.96
N VAL A 28 -17.61 -2.19 -4.57
CA VAL A 28 -18.12 -3.38 -3.85
C VAL A 28 -18.10 -4.64 -4.72
N ALA A 29 -18.10 -4.49 -6.05
CA ALA A 29 -18.02 -5.63 -6.97
C ALA A 29 -16.61 -6.22 -7.11
N VAL A 30 -15.56 -5.48 -6.72
CA VAL A 30 -14.17 -5.95 -6.72
C VAL A 30 -14.05 -7.12 -5.72
N PRO A 31 -13.39 -8.23 -6.09
CA PRO A 31 -13.25 -9.36 -5.17
C PRO A 31 -12.54 -8.97 -3.86
N PRO A 32 -12.98 -9.47 -2.69
CA PRO A 32 -12.42 -9.08 -1.40
C PRO A 32 -10.94 -9.46 -1.23
N GLU A 33 -10.46 -10.45 -1.96
CA GLU A 33 -9.06 -10.88 -2.02
C GLU A 33 -8.16 -9.96 -2.87
N ARG A 34 -8.73 -8.95 -3.55
CA ARG A 34 -8.04 -7.98 -4.41
C ARG A 34 -7.93 -6.62 -3.70
N PHE A 35 -7.28 -6.60 -2.55
CA PHE A 35 -7.17 -5.42 -1.69
C PHE A 35 -6.39 -4.28 -2.33
N GLU A 36 -5.23 -4.57 -2.91
CA GLU A 36 -4.38 -3.56 -3.54
C GLU A 36 -5.02 -3.04 -4.83
N GLU A 37 -5.62 -3.91 -5.65
CA GLU A 37 -6.40 -3.48 -6.83
C GLU A 37 -7.61 -2.62 -6.44
N SER A 38 -8.36 -3.02 -5.41
CA SER A 38 -9.48 -2.26 -4.87
C SER A 38 -9.04 -0.87 -4.42
N THR A 39 -7.88 -0.78 -3.79
CA THR A 39 -7.33 0.49 -3.31
C THR A 39 -7.02 1.44 -4.48
N THR A 40 -6.45 0.95 -5.59
CA THR A 40 -6.16 1.80 -6.75
C THR A 40 -7.46 2.24 -7.42
N THR A 41 -8.39 1.31 -7.58
CA THR A 41 -9.72 1.56 -8.14
C THR A 41 -10.44 2.65 -7.35
N PHE A 42 -10.46 2.55 -6.02
CA PHE A 42 -11.03 3.56 -5.14
C PHE A 42 -10.36 4.92 -5.33
N LEU A 43 -9.04 4.99 -5.27
CA LEU A 43 -8.28 6.24 -5.39
C LEU A 43 -8.58 6.94 -6.73
N GLN A 44 -8.64 6.19 -7.84
CA GLN A 44 -9.01 6.72 -9.15
C GLN A 44 -10.45 7.28 -9.18
N MET A 45 -11.38 6.67 -8.42
CA MET A 45 -12.77 7.14 -8.35
C MET A 45 -12.92 8.44 -7.54
N VAL A 46 -12.19 8.56 -6.42
CA VAL A 46 -12.30 9.69 -5.48
C VAL A 46 -11.35 10.85 -5.77
N LEU A 47 -10.38 10.70 -6.68
CA LEU A 47 -9.57 11.81 -7.14
C LEU A 47 -10.41 12.80 -7.96
N GLU A 48 -10.47 14.06 -7.50
CA GLU A 48 -10.98 15.19 -8.28
C GLU A 48 -9.87 15.79 -9.14
N SER A 49 -8.70 16.00 -8.55
CA SER A 49 -7.49 16.45 -9.24
C SER A 49 -6.23 15.89 -8.58
N ALA A 50 -5.18 15.73 -9.40
CA ALA A 50 -3.83 15.43 -8.97
C ALA A 50 -2.88 16.33 -9.76
N ASP A 51 -2.31 17.32 -9.09
CA ASP A 51 -1.44 18.33 -9.69
C ASP A 51 0.02 17.89 -9.59
N ALA A 52 0.82 18.26 -10.59
CA ALA A 52 2.27 18.01 -10.62
C ALA A 52 3.05 19.33 -10.66
N PRO A 53 3.07 20.13 -9.57
CA PRO A 53 3.76 21.43 -9.56
C PRO A 53 5.29 21.31 -9.69
N THR A 54 5.86 20.13 -9.46
CA THR A 54 7.30 19.84 -9.64
C THR A 54 7.48 18.44 -10.21
N GLU A 55 8.63 18.14 -10.78
CA GLU A 55 8.99 16.78 -11.28
C GLU A 55 8.94 15.68 -10.21
N ARG A 56 9.03 16.03 -8.93
CA ARG A 56 8.89 15.07 -7.81
C ARG A 56 7.45 14.60 -7.57
N HIS A 57 6.46 15.33 -8.09
CA HIS A 57 5.07 15.02 -7.84
C HIS A 57 4.57 13.91 -8.76
N VAL A 58 3.79 13.00 -8.20
CA VAL A 58 3.26 11.84 -8.90
C VAL A 58 1.74 11.88 -8.88
N THR A 59 1.13 11.74 -10.04
CA THR A 59 -0.31 11.96 -10.22
C THR A 59 -1.12 10.67 -10.32
N ASP A 60 -0.49 9.57 -10.76
CA ASP A 60 -1.15 8.26 -10.87
C ASP A 60 -1.01 7.48 -9.54
N PRO A 61 -2.12 7.07 -8.89
CA PRO A 61 -2.12 6.20 -7.71
C PRO A 61 -1.28 4.93 -7.84
N LYS A 62 -1.10 4.39 -9.05
CA LYS A 62 -0.23 3.24 -9.30
C LYS A 62 1.24 3.51 -8.97
N ASN A 63 1.67 4.76 -9.08
CA ASN A 63 3.04 5.20 -8.83
C ASN A 63 3.23 5.82 -7.43
N TRP A 64 2.15 5.91 -6.65
CA TRP A 64 2.25 6.27 -5.23
C TRP A 64 2.80 5.10 -4.44
N THR A 65 3.54 5.38 -3.37
CA THR A 65 3.95 4.35 -2.42
C THR A 65 2.72 3.76 -1.72
N VAL A 66 2.84 2.56 -1.17
CA VAL A 66 1.79 1.97 -0.33
C VAL A 66 1.42 2.91 0.83
N GLN A 67 2.41 3.57 1.44
CA GLN A 67 2.20 4.52 2.55
C GLN A 67 1.45 5.79 2.11
N GLU A 68 1.76 6.32 0.93
CA GLU A 68 1.03 7.43 0.30
C GLU A 68 -0.43 7.06 -0.01
N ARG A 69 -0.69 5.84 -0.50
CA ARG A 69 -2.05 5.35 -0.74
C ARG A 69 -2.84 5.23 0.56
N MET A 70 -2.24 4.66 1.61
CA MET A 70 -2.83 4.59 2.95
C MET A 70 -3.16 5.99 3.48
N LEU A 71 -2.27 6.96 3.31
CA LEU A 71 -2.49 8.36 3.72
C LEU A 71 -3.72 8.97 3.04
N VAL A 72 -3.86 8.75 1.72
CA VAL A 72 -4.99 9.32 0.96
C VAL A 72 -6.31 8.66 1.35
N VAL A 73 -6.32 7.35 1.61
CA VAL A 73 -7.51 6.65 2.14
C VAL A 73 -7.86 7.17 3.54
N GLY A 74 -6.88 7.30 4.43
CA GLY A 74 -7.07 7.89 5.77
C GLY A 74 -7.60 9.32 5.70
N HIS A 75 -7.07 10.15 4.77
CA HIS A 75 -7.55 11.50 4.51
C HIS A 75 -9.01 11.53 4.05
N TYR A 76 -9.41 10.59 3.19
CA TYR A 76 -10.80 10.45 2.79
C TYR A 76 -11.70 10.13 3.99
N LEU A 77 -11.34 9.10 4.77
CA LEU A 77 -12.09 8.67 5.96
C LEU A 77 -12.24 9.79 6.99
N ALA A 78 -11.16 10.54 7.25
CA ALA A 78 -11.17 11.70 8.14
C ALA A 78 -12.24 12.75 7.79
N HIS A 79 -12.60 12.89 6.50
CA HIS A 79 -13.64 13.81 6.04
C HIS A 79 -15.04 13.16 6.01
N THR A 80 -15.14 11.84 5.86
CA THR A 80 -16.42 11.15 5.68
C THR A 80 -17.02 10.56 6.94
N THR A 81 -16.21 10.28 7.95
CA THR A 81 -16.66 9.62 9.18
C THR A 81 -17.49 10.53 10.09
N GLY A 82 -17.38 11.86 9.94
CA GLY A 82 -18.12 12.84 10.75
C GLY A 82 -17.65 12.89 12.22
N GLU A 83 -18.16 13.84 13.01
CA GLU A 83 -17.76 13.99 14.42
C GLU A 83 -18.14 12.79 15.27
N GLU A 84 -19.31 12.18 15.03
CA GLU A 84 -19.81 11.02 15.77
C GLU A 84 -18.94 9.76 15.60
N GLY A 85 -18.22 9.65 14.47
CA GLY A 85 -17.26 8.57 14.24
C GLY A 85 -15.81 8.91 14.58
N GLY A 86 -15.58 10.02 15.30
CA GLY A 86 -14.24 10.46 15.74
C GLY A 86 -13.54 11.48 14.84
N GLY A 87 -14.20 11.93 13.76
CA GLY A 87 -13.71 12.97 12.88
C GLY A 87 -12.34 12.68 12.28
N ALA A 88 -11.42 13.65 12.37
CA ALA A 88 -10.07 13.54 11.79
C ALA A 88 -9.18 12.47 12.45
N ASN A 89 -9.50 12.04 13.67
CA ASN A 89 -8.84 10.96 14.37
C ASN A 89 -9.83 9.82 14.61
N PHE A 90 -10.40 9.29 13.52
CA PHE A 90 -11.39 8.22 13.58
C PHE A 90 -10.82 6.93 14.21
N MET A 91 -11.72 6.14 14.79
CA MET A 91 -11.38 4.86 15.40
C MET A 91 -10.98 3.82 14.34
N LEU A 92 -9.93 3.07 14.62
CA LEU A 92 -9.35 2.06 13.76
C LEU A 92 -9.06 0.79 14.56
N GLY A 93 -10.02 -0.13 14.58
CA GLY A 93 -9.98 -1.29 15.48
C GLY A 93 -10.02 -0.84 16.93
N ASP A 94 -9.01 -1.23 17.71
CA ASP A 94 -8.86 -0.87 19.13
C ASP A 94 -8.06 0.44 19.35
N GLY A 95 -7.57 1.06 18.27
CA GLY A 95 -6.82 2.32 18.30
C GLY A 95 -7.48 3.43 17.49
N TYR A 96 -6.74 4.50 17.22
CA TYR A 96 -7.15 5.62 16.41
C TYR A 96 -6.18 5.88 15.25
N TYR A 97 -6.64 6.57 14.22
CA TYR A 97 -5.82 6.87 13.04
C TYR A 97 -4.44 7.46 13.36
N MET A 98 -4.37 8.41 14.30
CA MET A 98 -3.14 9.08 14.70
C MET A 98 -2.17 8.17 15.46
N ASP A 99 -2.61 7.04 16.01
CA ASP A 99 -1.70 6.05 16.63
C ASP A 99 -0.77 5.38 15.61
N TYR A 100 -1.13 5.46 14.32
CA TYR A 100 -0.39 4.85 13.22
C TYR A 100 0.30 5.89 12.33
N LEU A 101 -0.25 7.11 12.24
CA LEU A 101 0.25 8.17 11.36
C LEU A 101 1.41 8.96 11.98
N ASN A 102 2.57 8.90 11.35
CA ASN A 102 3.75 9.70 11.67
C ASN A 102 4.06 10.73 10.57
N VAL A 103 3.55 11.96 10.76
CA VAL A 103 3.78 13.09 9.84
C VAL A 103 5.15 13.78 10.03
N SER A 104 5.96 13.35 11.01
CA SER A 104 7.26 13.99 11.27
C SER A 104 8.36 13.58 10.30
N ARG A 105 8.11 12.55 9.48
CA ARG A 105 9.07 12.03 8.49
C ARG A 105 8.60 12.34 7.07
N ASP A 106 9.54 12.83 6.27
CA ASP A 106 9.37 13.02 4.85
C ASP A 106 10.04 11.86 4.09
N ILE A 107 9.56 11.59 2.88
CA ILE A 107 10.12 10.54 2.03
C ILE A 107 11.52 10.96 1.53
N PRO A 108 12.56 10.14 1.69
CA PRO A 108 13.89 10.44 1.15
C PRO A 108 13.91 10.33 -0.37
N ASP A 109 14.97 10.85 -0.98
CA ASP A 109 15.27 10.53 -2.38
C ASP A 109 15.67 9.04 -2.48
N PHE A 110 15.14 8.34 -3.47
CA PHE A 110 15.35 6.91 -3.70
C PHE A 110 15.68 6.65 -5.19
N PRO A 111 16.37 5.55 -5.52
CA PRO A 111 16.76 4.43 -4.65
C PRO A 111 17.85 4.79 -3.63
N ILE A 112 17.85 4.11 -2.47
CA ILE A 112 18.87 4.25 -1.41
C ILE A 112 19.86 3.08 -1.48
N SER A 113 21.16 3.36 -1.51
CA SER A 113 22.19 2.30 -1.47
C SER A 113 22.25 1.63 -0.10
N LEU A 114 22.31 0.29 -0.08
CA LEU A 114 22.35 -0.53 1.14
C LEU A 114 23.69 -1.27 1.36
N GLY A 115 24.62 -1.15 0.40
CA GLY A 115 25.91 -1.85 0.39
C GLY A 115 25.81 -3.29 -0.12
N SER A 116 26.87 -4.07 0.14
CA SER A 116 27.05 -5.40 -0.44
C SER A 116 26.46 -6.52 0.41
N HIS A 117 25.89 -7.53 -0.25
CA HIS A 117 25.52 -8.82 0.33
C HIS A 117 25.52 -9.89 -0.77
N GLY A 118 26.04 -11.08 -0.47
CA GLY A 118 26.08 -12.19 -1.45
C GLY A 118 26.94 -11.91 -2.69
N GLY A 119 27.88 -10.96 -2.61
CA GLY A 119 28.73 -10.54 -3.73
C GLY A 119 28.12 -9.49 -4.66
N ASP A 120 26.87 -9.07 -4.43
CA ASP A 120 26.17 -8.02 -5.17
C ASP A 120 26.09 -6.73 -4.34
N GLU A 121 26.08 -5.57 -5.00
CA GLU A 121 25.73 -4.28 -4.39
C GLU A 121 24.23 -4.02 -4.52
N TRP A 122 23.57 -3.69 -3.42
CA TRP A 122 22.13 -3.54 -3.35
C TRP A 122 21.68 -2.10 -3.11
N GLN A 123 20.51 -1.80 -3.63
CA GLN A 123 19.77 -0.56 -3.39
C GLN A 123 18.29 -0.85 -3.16
N ILE A 124 17.58 0.08 -2.53
CA ILE A 124 16.17 -0.10 -2.17
C ILE A 124 15.30 1.09 -2.59
N SER A 125 14.09 0.77 -3.05
CA SER A 125 13.01 1.71 -3.34
C SER A 125 11.75 1.35 -2.53
N PRO A 126 10.82 2.29 -2.28
CA PRO A 126 9.55 1.97 -1.65
C PRO A 126 8.69 1.07 -2.56
N VAL A 127 7.81 0.26 -1.97
CA VAL A 127 6.77 -0.46 -2.72
C VAL A 127 5.75 0.55 -3.22
N THR A 128 5.50 0.59 -4.54
CA THR A 128 4.43 1.39 -5.12
C THR A 128 3.12 0.61 -5.25
N GLY A 129 2.02 1.30 -5.54
CA GLY A 129 0.72 0.65 -5.72
C GLY A 129 0.72 -0.42 -6.81
N ALA A 130 1.34 -0.14 -7.96
CA ALA A 130 1.47 -1.11 -9.05
C ALA A 130 2.33 -2.32 -8.66
N MET A 131 3.38 -2.12 -7.84
CA MET A 131 4.17 -3.24 -7.31
C MET A 131 3.34 -4.09 -6.35
N ALA A 132 2.58 -3.46 -5.46
CA ALA A 132 1.70 -4.16 -4.52
C ALA A 132 0.61 -4.97 -5.23
N GLU A 133 -0.01 -4.40 -6.26
CA GLU A 133 -0.96 -5.10 -7.15
C GLU A 133 -0.31 -6.29 -7.87
N ALA A 134 0.93 -6.14 -8.35
CA ALA A 134 1.65 -7.24 -8.99
C ALA A 134 1.95 -8.38 -8.00
N ILE A 135 2.34 -8.05 -6.76
CA ILE A 135 2.52 -9.05 -5.70
C ILE A 135 1.19 -9.77 -5.41
N GLU A 136 0.09 -9.02 -5.30
CA GLU A 136 -1.26 -9.58 -5.11
C GLU A 136 -1.65 -10.55 -6.24
N GLN A 137 -1.39 -10.17 -7.50
CA GLN A 137 -1.69 -10.99 -8.67
C GLN A 137 -0.90 -12.31 -8.70
N LEU A 138 0.32 -12.32 -8.16
CA LEU A 138 1.17 -13.51 -8.11
C LEU A 138 0.81 -14.49 -6.99
N HIS A 139 -0.23 -14.22 -6.20
CA HIS A 139 -0.65 -15.17 -5.15
C HIS A 139 -0.91 -16.56 -5.74
N GLY A 140 -0.33 -17.60 -5.14
CA GLY A 140 -0.41 -18.98 -5.61
C GLY A 140 0.44 -19.32 -6.86
N HIS A 141 1.18 -18.37 -7.43
CA HIS A 141 2.02 -18.61 -8.62
C HIS A 141 3.44 -19.10 -8.25
N ILE A 142 3.86 -18.91 -7.00
CA ILE A 142 5.17 -19.33 -6.49
C ILE A 142 4.98 -20.59 -5.63
N PRO A 143 5.52 -21.75 -6.01
CA PRO A 143 5.35 -22.98 -5.25
C PRO A 143 5.84 -22.82 -3.80
N LYS A 144 5.05 -23.31 -2.82
CA LYS A 144 5.38 -23.32 -1.38
C LYS A 144 5.56 -21.94 -0.73
N VAL A 145 5.24 -20.86 -1.44
CA VAL A 145 5.28 -19.49 -0.91
C VAL A 145 3.84 -18.98 -0.83
N ALA A 146 3.36 -18.72 0.39
CA ALA A 146 1.98 -18.34 0.68
C ALA A 146 1.91 -17.42 1.93
N GLY A 147 0.74 -16.81 2.15
CA GLY A 147 0.47 -15.95 3.31
C GLY A 147 1.51 -14.82 3.45
N GLN A 148 1.93 -14.54 4.67
CA GLN A 148 2.93 -13.51 4.96
C GLN A 148 4.26 -13.73 4.22
N LEU A 149 4.69 -14.98 4.02
CA LEU A 149 5.93 -15.27 3.28
C LEU A 149 5.82 -14.81 1.82
N HIS A 150 4.64 -14.94 1.19
CA HIS A 150 4.40 -14.43 -0.16
C HIS A 150 4.60 -12.93 -0.26
N TRP A 151 3.99 -12.17 0.65
CA TRP A 151 4.11 -10.72 0.67
C TRP A 151 5.52 -10.26 1.02
N MET A 152 6.18 -10.92 1.97
CA MET A 152 7.55 -10.63 2.34
C MET A 152 8.52 -10.86 1.17
N VAL A 153 8.43 -12.01 0.50
CA VAL A 153 9.28 -12.32 -0.67
C VAL A 153 8.94 -11.40 -1.84
N GLY A 154 7.66 -11.12 -2.08
CA GLY A 154 7.22 -10.20 -3.13
C GLY A 154 7.76 -8.79 -2.92
N ALA A 155 7.66 -8.28 -1.71
CA ALA A 155 8.18 -6.96 -1.38
C ALA A 155 9.72 -6.92 -1.39
N MET A 156 10.41 -7.98 -0.95
CA MET A 156 11.86 -8.12 -1.15
C MET A 156 12.23 -8.06 -2.63
N ALA A 157 11.55 -8.82 -3.47
CA ALA A 157 11.81 -8.89 -4.91
C ALA A 157 11.54 -7.57 -5.63
N ALA A 158 10.50 -6.83 -5.24
CA ALA A 158 10.13 -5.55 -5.83
C ALA A 158 11.03 -4.39 -5.39
N GLN A 159 11.46 -4.37 -4.11
CA GLN A 159 12.17 -3.22 -3.53
C GLN A 159 13.67 -3.29 -3.70
N LEU A 160 14.27 -4.48 -3.53
CA LEU A 160 15.72 -4.65 -3.53
C LEU A 160 16.19 -4.86 -4.96
N LEU A 161 16.93 -3.91 -5.51
CA LEU A 161 17.55 -4.05 -6.83
C LEU A 161 19.06 -4.11 -6.67
N ARG A 162 19.73 -4.84 -7.55
CA ARG A 162 21.18 -4.73 -7.68
C ARG A 162 21.51 -3.38 -8.34
N VAL A 163 22.64 -2.80 -7.98
CA VAL A 163 23.10 -1.56 -8.64
C VAL A 163 23.31 -1.83 -10.14
N GLY A 164 22.64 -1.04 -10.98
CA GLY A 164 22.66 -1.20 -12.45
C GLY A 164 21.64 -2.19 -13.00
N GLU A 165 20.86 -2.87 -12.16
CA GLU A 165 19.74 -3.71 -12.59
C GLU A 165 18.60 -2.83 -13.15
N LEU A 166 18.05 -3.25 -14.29
CA LEU A 166 16.91 -2.60 -14.92
C LEU A 166 15.65 -3.45 -14.67
N ALA A 167 14.70 -2.87 -13.94
CA ALA A 167 13.36 -3.44 -13.79
C ALA A 167 12.42 -2.82 -14.83
N PRO A 168 11.48 -3.59 -15.41
CA PRO A 168 10.36 -3.01 -16.14
C PRO A 168 9.58 -2.02 -15.26
N ASP A 169 8.91 -1.05 -15.85
CA ASP A 169 8.06 -0.13 -15.08
C ASP A 169 6.75 -0.84 -14.70
N PRO A 170 6.40 -0.96 -13.41
CA PRO A 170 5.21 -1.69 -12.98
C PRO A 170 3.89 -1.05 -13.41
N ALA A 171 3.86 0.27 -13.61
CA ALA A 171 2.65 1.00 -14.00
C ALA A 171 2.49 1.06 -15.53
N LEU A 172 3.58 1.19 -16.28
CA LEU A 172 3.57 1.33 -17.74
C LEU A 172 3.72 0.01 -18.50
N ASP A 173 4.43 -0.98 -17.93
CA ASP A 173 4.70 -2.28 -18.54
C ASP A 173 4.37 -3.41 -17.56
N SER A 174 3.12 -3.43 -17.11
CA SER A 174 2.66 -4.32 -16.05
C SER A 174 2.83 -5.80 -16.40
N LEU A 175 2.70 -6.18 -17.67
CA LEU A 175 2.83 -7.58 -18.10
C LEU A 175 4.27 -8.08 -17.96
N ASN A 176 5.24 -7.34 -18.49
CA ASN A 176 6.65 -7.74 -18.37
C ASN A 176 7.14 -7.58 -16.92
N TYR A 177 6.63 -6.58 -16.20
CA TYR A 177 6.91 -6.43 -14.77
C TYR A 177 6.43 -7.64 -13.97
N LEU A 178 5.22 -8.14 -14.23
CA LEU A 178 4.65 -9.29 -13.53
C LEU A 178 5.52 -10.55 -13.70
N GLU A 179 5.94 -10.85 -14.92
CA GLU A 179 6.84 -12.00 -15.18
C GLU A 179 8.25 -11.79 -14.60
N TRP A 180 8.77 -10.57 -14.68
CA TRP A 180 10.05 -10.20 -14.05
C TRP A 180 9.99 -10.38 -12.52
N LEU A 181 8.95 -9.87 -11.87
CA LEU A 181 8.75 -9.98 -10.43
C LEU A 181 8.58 -11.43 -10.01
N LYS A 182 7.79 -12.21 -10.75
CA LYS A 182 7.61 -13.64 -10.51
C LYS A 182 8.93 -14.39 -10.54
N SER A 183 9.76 -14.16 -11.57
CA SER A 183 11.09 -14.78 -11.67
C SER A 183 11.97 -14.42 -10.47
N ARG A 184 11.94 -13.16 -10.05
CA ARG A 184 12.69 -12.70 -8.88
C ARG A 184 12.20 -13.32 -7.57
N MET A 185 10.89 -13.42 -7.38
CA MET A 185 10.31 -14.08 -6.21
C MET A 185 10.76 -15.53 -6.14
N GLN A 186 10.77 -16.26 -7.26
CA GLN A 186 11.28 -17.64 -7.33
C GLN A 186 12.76 -17.73 -6.94
N ILE A 187 13.60 -16.82 -7.46
CA ILE A 187 15.02 -16.79 -7.14
C ILE A 187 15.24 -16.55 -5.65
N ILE A 188 14.58 -15.53 -5.08
CA ILE A 188 14.73 -15.17 -3.67
C ILE A 188 14.21 -16.28 -2.75
N SER A 189 13.10 -16.94 -3.10
CA SER A 189 12.55 -18.04 -2.29
C SER A 189 13.44 -19.29 -2.24
N GLU A 190 14.38 -19.43 -3.18
CA GLU A 190 15.30 -20.57 -3.26
C GLU A 190 16.69 -20.23 -2.69
N TYR A 191 16.89 -19.04 -2.12
CA TYR A 191 18.14 -18.69 -1.45
C TYR A 191 18.39 -19.61 -0.24
N PRO A 192 19.66 -19.99 0.02
CA PRO A 192 20.02 -20.58 1.31
C PRO A 192 19.55 -19.68 2.46
N GLU A 193 19.08 -20.28 3.55
CA GLU A 193 18.48 -19.54 4.67
C GLU A 193 19.40 -18.42 5.20
N SER A 194 20.71 -18.67 5.30
CA SER A 194 21.68 -17.66 5.73
C SER A 194 21.75 -16.45 4.80
N GLU A 195 21.68 -16.68 3.49
CA GLU A 195 21.67 -15.61 2.49
C GLU A 195 20.35 -14.85 2.50
N PHE A 196 19.24 -15.57 2.65
CA PHE A 196 17.91 -14.97 2.77
C PHE A 196 17.83 -14.05 4.00
N LEU A 197 18.29 -14.52 5.16
CA LEU A 197 18.31 -13.73 6.40
C LEU A 197 19.17 -12.47 6.28
N GLY A 198 20.33 -12.56 5.62
CA GLY A 198 21.18 -11.41 5.36
C GLY A 198 20.50 -10.36 4.49
N LEU A 199 19.87 -10.80 3.40
CA LEU A 199 19.12 -9.92 2.50
C LEU A 199 17.88 -9.31 3.18
N TYR A 200 17.17 -10.10 4.00
CA TYR A 200 16.05 -9.63 4.80
C TYR A 200 16.48 -8.57 5.82
N ALA A 201 17.56 -8.81 6.58
CA ALA A 201 18.08 -7.84 7.54
C ALA A 201 18.55 -6.54 6.85
N MET A 202 19.14 -6.64 5.65
CA MET A 202 19.47 -5.50 4.81
C MET A 202 18.20 -4.72 4.42
N ARG A 203 17.15 -5.41 3.93
CA ARG A 203 15.86 -4.79 3.61
C ARG A 203 15.24 -4.08 4.80
N GLN A 204 15.25 -4.69 5.98
CA GLN A 204 14.64 -4.07 7.17
C GLN A 204 15.34 -2.76 7.57
N ARG A 205 16.67 -2.69 7.43
CA ARG A 205 17.40 -1.42 7.58
C ARG A 205 16.98 -0.40 6.52
N GLY A 206 16.85 -0.84 5.27
CA GLY A 206 16.39 0.01 4.16
C GLY A 206 14.96 0.55 4.37
N ASN A 207 14.02 -0.28 4.80
CA ASN A 207 12.64 0.13 5.08
C ASN A 207 12.57 1.20 6.17
N LYS A 208 13.40 1.12 7.22
CA LYS A 208 13.51 2.18 8.23
C LYS A 208 13.96 3.53 7.65
N LEU A 209 14.79 3.51 6.62
CA LEU A 209 15.24 4.72 5.90
C LEU A 209 14.13 5.26 4.98
N LEU A 210 13.38 4.38 4.31
CA LEU A 210 12.31 4.74 3.38
C LEU A 210 11.00 5.17 4.05
N MET A 211 10.84 4.90 5.34
CA MET A 211 9.59 5.10 6.09
C MET A 211 9.12 6.56 6.09
N HIS A 212 7.90 6.79 5.60
CA HIS A 212 7.20 8.06 5.57
C HIS A 212 5.70 7.85 5.85
N PHE A 213 5.10 8.63 6.75
CA PHE A 213 3.71 8.49 7.20
C PHE A 213 3.39 7.23 8.01
N PHE A 214 3.71 6.02 7.56
CA PHE A 214 3.36 4.79 8.27
C PHE A 214 4.55 3.84 8.35
N GLU A 215 4.75 3.22 9.50
CA GLU A 215 5.56 2.00 9.58
C GLU A 215 4.71 0.85 9.04
N THR A 216 5.18 0.15 8.02
CA THR A 216 4.38 -0.89 7.34
C THR A 216 4.96 -2.28 7.56
N VAL A 217 4.08 -3.26 7.72
CA VAL A 217 4.40 -4.69 7.84
C VAL A 217 3.59 -5.50 6.84
N GLU A 218 4.18 -6.58 6.34
CA GLU A 218 3.47 -7.58 5.55
C GLU A 218 2.68 -8.53 6.45
N ILE A 219 1.43 -8.80 6.06
CA ILE A 219 0.58 -9.84 6.63
C ILE A 219 0.06 -10.74 5.50
N ASP A 220 -0.81 -11.70 5.81
CA ASP A 220 -1.25 -12.73 4.85
C ASP A 220 -1.96 -12.15 3.61
N GLU A 221 -2.60 -10.99 3.74
CA GLU A 221 -3.43 -10.38 2.70
C GLU A 221 -2.85 -9.07 2.14
N GLY A 222 -1.57 -8.73 2.36
CA GLY A 222 -0.98 -7.45 1.93
C GLY A 222 -0.26 -6.66 3.02
N PHE A 223 -0.29 -5.34 2.92
CA PHE A 223 0.40 -4.44 3.85
C PHE A 223 -0.55 -3.90 4.93
N ALA A 224 -0.03 -3.76 6.14
CA ALA A 224 -0.71 -3.12 7.28
C ALA A 224 0.22 -2.07 7.90
N ALA A 225 -0.36 -1.07 8.56
CA ALA A 225 0.38 -0.08 9.35
C ALA A 225 0.59 -0.62 10.78
N LEU A 226 1.83 -0.53 11.27
CA LEU A 226 2.16 -0.70 12.68
C LEU A 226 1.91 0.60 13.44
N PRO A 227 1.52 0.52 14.73
CA PRO A 227 1.47 1.69 15.60
C PRO A 227 2.85 2.35 15.64
N HIS A 228 2.92 3.67 15.58
CA HIS A 228 4.22 4.35 15.62
C HIS A 228 4.77 4.36 17.06
N GLU A 229 6.11 4.42 17.22
CA GLU A 229 6.84 4.38 18.52
C GLU A 229 6.46 5.49 19.55
N GLY A 230 5.47 6.32 19.26
CA GLY A 230 4.97 7.38 20.14
C GLY A 230 3.46 7.35 20.38
N SER A 231 2.76 6.27 19.97
CA SER A 231 1.36 6.07 20.36
C SER A 231 1.26 5.86 21.87
N GLU A 232 0.24 6.49 22.49
CA GLU A 232 -0.03 6.35 23.93
C GLU A 232 -0.67 5.00 24.29
N ALA A 233 -1.11 4.23 23.29
CA ALA A 233 -1.79 2.96 23.47
C ALA A 233 -0.79 1.79 23.53
N GLU A 234 -0.76 1.10 24.67
CA GLU A 234 0.06 -0.11 24.84
C GLU A 234 -0.45 -1.24 23.92
N SER A 235 0.43 -1.77 23.06
CA SER A 235 0.23 -3.01 22.32
C SER A 235 -0.94 -3.02 21.31
N LEU A 236 -1.14 -1.94 20.56
CA LEU A 236 -2.09 -1.94 19.44
C LEU A 236 -1.69 -2.95 18.34
N PRO A 237 -2.67 -3.66 17.73
CA PRO A 237 -2.40 -4.54 16.60
C PRO A 237 -2.08 -3.74 15.33
N PRO A 238 -1.45 -4.36 14.31
CA PRO A 238 -1.36 -3.76 12.98
C PRO A 238 -2.74 -3.43 12.42
N ALA A 239 -2.88 -2.29 11.76
CA ALA A 239 -4.15 -1.83 11.21
C ALA A 239 -4.11 -1.66 9.69
N ARG A 240 -5.27 -1.82 9.05
CA ARG A 240 -5.46 -1.60 7.62
C ARG A 240 -6.43 -0.46 7.38
N PHE A 241 -6.33 0.12 6.19
CA PHE A 241 -7.26 1.12 5.69
C PHE A 241 -8.09 0.54 4.53
N PRO A 242 -9.00 -0.42 4.80
CA PRO A 242 -9.75 -1.06 3.73
C PRO A 242 -10.68 -0.05 3.08
N VAL A 243 -10.65 0.02 1.75
CA VAL A 243 -11.55 0.92 1.00
C VAL A 243 -13.02 0.56 1.16
N SER A 244 -13.35 -0.65 1.63
CA SER A 244 -14.70 -1.03 2.03
C SER A 244 -15.23 -0.21 3.21
N ALA A 245 -14.35 0.37 4.06
CA ALA A 245 -14.73 1.31 5.11
C ALA A 245 -15.13 2.69 4.53
N CYS A 246 -14.69 3.02 3.32
CA CYS A 246 -15.08 4.25 2.62
C CYS A 246 -16.45 4.15 1.95
N VAL A 247 -17.06 2.95 1.95
CA VAL A 247 -18.37 2.68 1.36
C VAL A 247 -19.43 2.56 2.45
N SER A 248 -20.52 3.32 2.31
CA SER A 248 -21.64 3.27 3.27
C SER A 248 -22.34 1.90 3.27
N ASP A 249 -22.91 1.52 4.41
CA ASP A 249 -23.69 0.27 4.53
C ASP A 249 -24.94 0.29 3.66
N PHE A 250 -25.48 1.47 3.36
CA PHE A 250 -26.54 1.58 2.37
C PHE A 250 -26.06 1.13 0.99
N ALA A 251 -24.94 1.69 0.50
CA ALA A 251 -24.37 1.31 -0.79
C ALA A 251 -24.05 -0.19 -0.82
N LYS A 252 -23.35 -0.73 0.18
CA LYS A 252 -23.06 -2.16 0.30
C LYS A 252 -24.32 -3.04 0.16
N ARG A 253 -25.44 -2.62 0.76
CA ARG A 253 -26.72 -3.37 0.69
C ARG A 253 -27.39 -3.30 -0.67
N ILE A 254 -27.39 -2.14 -1.34
CA ILE A 254 -28.14 -1.94 -2.58
C ILE A 254 -27.34 -2.25 -3.85
N THR A 255 -26.01 -2.22 -3.78
CA THR A 255 -25.11 -2.52 -4.90
C THR A 255 -24.27 -3.77 -4.70
N GLY A 256 -24.26 -4.33 -3.49
CA GLY A 256 -23.59 -5.60 -3.22
C GLY A 256 -24.12 -6.70 -4.13
N LYS A 257 -23.26 -7.66 -4.47
CA LYS A 257 -23.72 -8.93 -5.05
C LYS A 257 -24.84 -9.43 -4.13
N PRO A 258 -26.04 -9.74 -4.65
CA PRO A 258 -27.11 -10.26 -3.80
C PRO A 258 -26.51 -11.43 -3.03
N ALA A 259 -26.54 -11.36 -1.70
CA ALA A 259 -26.36 -12.57 -0.89
C ALA A 259 -27.28 -13.60 -1.51
N GLN A 260 -26.73 -14.73 -1.97
CA GLN A 260 -27.54 -15.80 -2.54
C GLN A 260 -28.74 -16.01 -1.61
N TYR A 261 -29.93 -15.68 -2.10
CA TYR A 261 -31.17 -15.88 -1.36
C TYR A 261 -31.39 -17.39 -1.23
N GLY A 262 -30.91 -18.01 -0.15
CA GLY A 262 -31.05 -19.45 0.14
C GLY A 262 -30.27 -20.34 -0.84
N SER A 263 -29.69 -21.47 -0.47
CA SER A 263 -29.89 -22.39 0.66
C SER A 263 -28.62 -23.19 0.87
#